data_AF-A0A5M6A0E2-F1
#
_entry.id   AF-A0A5M6A0E2-F1
#
_cell.length_a   1.000
_cell.length_b   1.000
_cell.length_c   1.000
_cell.angle_alpha   90.00
_cell.angle_beta   90.00
_cell.angle_gamma   90.00
#
_symmetry.space_group_name_H-M   'P 1'
#
loop_
_entity.id
_entity.type
_entity.pdbx_description
1 polymer ?
#
loop_
_entity_poly.entity_id
_entity_poly.type
_entity_poly.pdbx_seq_one_letter_code
_entity_poly.pdbx_strand_id
1 'polypeptide(L)'
;GGYTFRLRGVPCEYGFPAGYDIPLASGDGAFTFPSIGSPVIWHQAKAAMNYNDELTGELVTYRLTSGSHPLLSIYRGNERIMKEIDLQLFFRKLPVSLDENTEQEFDLLVTIGQKIVVTQLNSSDWAEGGGLG
;
A
#
# COMPACT_ATOMS: atom_id res chain seq x y z
N GLY A 1 -23.85 -8.33 8.68
CA GLY A 1 -22.65 -8.85 7.96
C GLY A 1 -21.42 -8.14 8.47
N GLY A 2 -20.27 -8.82 8.50
CA GLY A 2 -18.99 -8.22 8.88
C GLY A 2 -18.49 -7.19 7.85
N TYR A 3 -17.46 -6.43 8.23
CA TYR A 3 -16.82 -5.44 7.37
C TYR A 3 -15.61 -6.03 6.66
N THR A 4 -15.34 -5.54 5.46
CA THR A 4 -14.21 -5.96 4.63
C THR A 4 -13.61 -4.75 3.93
N PHE A 5 -12.29 -4.59 4.00
CA PHE A 5 -11.56 -3.70 3.11
C PHE A 5 -11.32 -4.39 1.77
N ARG A 6 -11.54 -3.68 0.68
CA ARG A 6 -11.21 -4.14 -0.67
C ARG A 6 -10.33 -3.13 -1.38
N LEU A 7 -9.21 -3.58 -1.91
CA LEU A 7 -8.26 -2.78 -2.67
C LEU A 7 -8.17 -3.32 -4.09
N ARG A 8 -8.49 -2.49 -5.09
CA ARG A 8 -8.32 -2.84 -6.52
C ARG A 8 -7.26 -1.97 -7.17
N GLY A 9 -6.81 -2.35 -8.37
CA GLY A 9 -5.77 -1.60 -9.09
C GLY A 9 -4.35 -1.99 -8.63
N VAL A 10 -4.23 -3.16 -8.02
CA VAL A 10 -2.97 -3.78 -7.56
C VAL A 10 -2.53 -4.81 -8.61
N PRO A 11 -1.22 -4.97 -8.88
CA PRO A 11 -0.71 -6.05 -9.72
C PRO A 11 -1.13 -7.45 -9.24
N CYS A 12 -1.06 -8.47 -10.11
CA CYS A 12 -1.54 -9.82 -9.80
C CYS A 12 -0.47 -10.90 -9.65
N GLU A 13 0.78 -10.60 -10.00
CA GLU A 13 1.84 -11.60 -10.01
C GLU A 13 3.22 -10.95 -9.85
N TYR A 14 4.15 -11.76 -9.34
CA TYR A 14 5.58 -11.47 -9.39
C TYR A 14 6.23 -12.31 -10.48
N GLY A 15 7.06 -11.67 -11.30
CA GLY A 15 8.00 -12.30 -12.19
C GLY A 15 9.44 -12.02 -11.75
N PHE A 16 10.34 -12.95 -12.01
CA PHE A 16 11.77 -12.74 -11.79
C PHE A 16 12.45 -12.84 -13.17
N PRO A 17 12.55 -11.73 -13.92
CA PRO A 17 13.28 -11.75 -15.17
C PRO A 17 14.75 -12.04 -14.89
N ALA A 18 15.37 -12.94 -15.67
CA ALA A 18 16.78 -13.24 -15.51
C ALA A 18 17.62 -11.97 -15.79
N GLY A 19 18.35 -11.48 -14.78
CA GLY A 19 19.41 -10.47 -14.95
C GLY A 19 19.00 -8.99 -14.91
N TYR A 20 17.91 -8.61 -14.24
CA TYR A 20 17.57 -7.19 -14.05
C TYR A 20 17.93 -6.71 -12.65
N ASP A 21 19.05 -6.00 -12.55
CA ASP A 21 19.52 -5.32 -11.35
C ASP A 21 19.09 -3.85 -11.40
N ILE A 22 18.44 -3.36 -10.35
CA ILE A 22 18.16 -1.92 -10.21
C ILE A 22 19.32 -1.30 -9.41
N PRO A 23 20.16 -0.45 -10.02
CA PRO A 23 21.21 0.23 -9.29
C PRO A 23 20.58 1.22 -8.30
N LEU A 24 20.79 1.00 -7.01
CA LEU A 24 20.42 1.98 -5.99
C LEU A 24 21.43 3.13 -5.98
N ALA A 25 20.93 4.35 -5.82
CA ALA A 25 21.76 5.56 -5.81
C ALA A 25 22.76 5.60 -4.61
N SER A 26 22.55 4.80 -3.56
CA SER A 26 23.32 4.82 -2.32
C SER A 26 24.59 3.95 -2.31
N GLY A 27 24.86 3.15 -3.34
CA GLY A 27 26.08 2.32 -3.40
C GLY A 27 26.01 1.01 -2.60
N ASP A 28 24.85 0.64 -2.04
CA ASP A 28 24.61 -0.60 -1.26
C ASP A 28 24.49 -1.89 -2.10
N GLY A 29 24.93 -1.85 -3.36
CA GLY A 29 24.80 -2.96 -4.31
C GLY A 29 23.49 -2.96 -5.09
N ALA A 30 23.33 -3.95 -5.96
CA ALA A 30 22.13 -4.12 -6.77
C ALA A 30 21.05 -4.89 -6.00
N PHE A 31 19.83 -4.37 -6.00
CA PHE A 31 18.64 -5.13 -5.59
C PHE A 31 17.85 -5.57 -6.82
N THR A 32 17.53 -6.86 -6.87
CA THR A 32 16.60 -7.41 -7.87
C THR A 32 15.18 -7.27 -7.34
N PHE A 33 14.43 -6.28 -7.83
CA PHE A 33 12.99 -6.21 -7.59
C PHE A 33 12.26 -7.16 -8.53
N PRO A 34 11.26 -7.93 -8.05
CA PRO A 34 10.43 -8.73 -8.93
C PRO A 34 9.68 -7.81 -9.91
N SER A 35 9.61 -8.21 -11.18
CA SER A 35 8.71 -7.58 -12.13
C SER A 35 7.26 -7.83 -11.70
N ILE A 36 6.38 -6.89 -11.99
CA ILE A 36 4.95 -7.02 -11.71
C ILE A 36 4.17 -7.16 -13.02
N GLY A 37 3.14 -8.00 -13.02
CA GLY A 37 2.36 -8.33 -14.20
C GLY A 37 0.96 -7.71 -14.24
N SER A 38 0.35 -7.80 -15.42
CA SER A 38 -1.07 -7.51 -15.68
C SER A 38 -1.86 -8.82 -15.80
N PRO A 39 -3.16 -8.88 -15.48
CA PRO A 39 -4.05 -7.75 -15.16
C PRO A 39 -3.91 -7.23 -13.72
N VAL A 40 -4.49 -6.07 -13.43
CA VAL A 40 -4.67 -5.66 -12.03
C VAL A 40 -5.83 -6.43 -11.40
N ILE A 41 -5.67 -6.85 -10.15
CA ILE A 41 -6.67 -7.63 -9.39
C ILE A 41 -7.18 -6.86 -8.18
N TRP A 42 -8.09 -7.51 -7.45
CA TRP A 42 -8.63 -7.04 -6.20
C TRP A 42 -8.14 -7.92 -5.05
N HIS A 43 -7.78 -7.27 -3.95
CA HIS A 43 -7.45 -7.90 -2.68
C HIS A 43 -8.54 -7.55 -1.67
N GLN A 44 -8.78 -8.44 -0.72
CA GLN A 44 -9.72 -8.19 0.36
C GLN A 44 -9.18 -8.67 1.69
N ALA A 45 -9.55 -7.96 2.75
CA ALA A 45 -9.24 -8.34 4.12
C ALA A 45 -10.42 -8.03 5.03
N LYS A 46 -10.60 -8.85 6.06
CA LYS A 46 -11.61 -8.57 7.08
C LYS A 46 -11.23 -7.28 7.80
N ALA A 47 -12.23 -6.47 8.10
CA ALA A 47 -12.10 -5.29 8.94
C ALA A 47 -12.94 -5.46 10.21
N ALA A 48 -12.39 -5.06 11.34
CA ALA A 48 -13.06 -5.06 12.64
C ALA A 48 -13.44 -3.62 12.99
N MET A 49 -14.68 -3.43 13.42
CA MET A 49 -15.16 -2.14 13.93
C MET A 49 -14.99 -2.10 15.45
N ASN A 50 -14.35 -1.06 15.97
CA ASN A 50 -14.22 -0.84 17.41
C ASN A 50 -15.44 -0.05 17.97
N TYR A 51 -15.43 0.23 19.28
CA TYR A 51 -16.52 0.95 19.95
C TYR A 51 -16.61 2.45 19.59
N ASN A 52 -15.62 2.99 18.90
CA ASN A 52 -15.57 4.39 18.44
C ASN A 52 -15.96 4.52 16.96
N ASP A 53 -16.58 3.48 16.37
CA ASP A 53 -16.94 3.39 14.95
C ASP A 53 -15.73 3.44 13.99
N GLU A 54 -14.52 3.11 14.47
CA GLU A 54 -13.33 3.01 13.63
C GLU A 54 -13.16 1.59 13.10
N LEU A 55 -12.79 1.49 11.82
CA LEU A 55 -12.51 0.21 11.16
C LEU A 55 -11.00 -0.02 11.07
N THR A 56 -10.55 -1.18 11.56
CA THR A 56 -9.15 -1.61 11.50
C THR A 56 -9.02 -2.94 10.76
N GLY A 57 -7.95 -3.10 9.99
CA GLY A 57 -7.68 -4.30 9.20
C GLY A 57 -6.41 -4.13 8.39
N GLU A 58 -5.87 -5.24 7.90
CA GLU A 58 -4.58 -5.29 7.22
C GLU A 58 -4.77 -5.88 5.82
N LEU A 59 -4.24 -5.21 4.80
CA LEU A 59 -4.27 -5.66 3.42
C LEU A 59 -2.87 -6.09 2.98
N VAL A 60 -2.69 -7.38 2.76
CA VAL A 60 -1.47 -7.93 2.14
C VAL A 60 -1.67 -8.02 0.63
N THR A 61 -0.78 -7.38 -0.12
CA THR A 61 -0.92 -7.20 -1.58
C THR A 61 0.42 -7.37 -2.31
N TYR A 62 0.38 -7.36 -3.64
CA TYR A 62 1.60 -7.29 -4.44
C TYR A 62 2.22 -5.89 -4.40
N ARG A 63 3.52 -5.80 -4.70
CA ARG A 63 4.30 -4.56 -4.74
C ARG A 63 3.58 -3.48 -5.53
N LEU A 64 3.38 -2.33 -4.90
CA LEU A 64 2.91 -1.13 -5.58
C LEU A 64 4.09 -0.45 -6.28
N THR A 65 3.82 0.18 -7.41
CA THR A 65 4.80 0.95 -8.20
C THR A 65 4.29 2.37 -8.42
N SER A 66 5.12 3.27 -8.93
CA SER A 66 4.67 4.64 -9.24
C SER A 66 3.52 4.69 -10.26
N GLY A 67 3.37 3.63 -11.06
CA GLY A 67 2.26 3.46 -12.01
C GLY A 67 0.99 2.86 -11.41
N SER A 68 1.03 2.38 -10.17
CA SER A 68 -0.14 1.76 -9.53
C SER A 68 -1.26 2.78 -9.28
N HIS A 69 -2.50 2.31 -9.35
CA HIS A 69 -3.70 3.10 -9.06
C HIS A 69 -4.56 2.38 -8.01
N PRO A 70 -4.09 2.27 -6.75
CA PRO A 70 -4.79 1.56 -5.69
C PRO A 70 -6.06 2.30 -5.27
N LEU A 71 -7.20 1.61 -5.34
CA LEU A 71 -8.52 2.14 -5.02
C LEU A 71 -9.14 1.34 -3.87
N LEU A 72 -9.24 1.99 -2.71
CA LEU A 72 -9.71 1.40 -1.46
C LEU A 72 -11.23 1.59 -1.31
N SER A 73 -11.92 0.56 -0.85
CA SER A 73 -13.35 0.60 -0.54
C SER A 73 -13.69 -0.26 0.68
N ILE A 74 -14.80 0.08 1.33
CA ILE A 74 -15.33 -0.66 2.47
C ILE A 74 -16.63 -1.34 2.06
N TYR A 75 -16.75 -2.61 2.43
CA TYR A 75 -17.95 -3.42 2.23
C TYR A 75 -18.53 -3.85 3.59
N ARG A 76 -19.86 -3.94 3.66
CA ARG A 76 -20.58 -4.63 4.74
C ARG A 76 -21.31 -5.82 4.14
N GLY A 77 -20.81 -7.03 4.40
CA GLY A 77 -21.22 -8.19 3.61
C GLY A 77 -20.83 -8.01 2.13
N ASN A 78 -21.82 -8.00 1.23
CA ASN A 78 -21.61 -7.84 -0.22
C ASN A 78 -21.91 -6.43 -0.74
N GLU A 79 -22.37 -5.52 0.11
CA GLU A 79 -22.71 -4.16 -0.27
C GLU A 79 -21.52 -3.22 -0.02
N ARG A 80 -21.18 -2.40 -1.02
CA ARG A 80 -20.17 -1.35 -0.88
C ARG A 80 -20.80 -0.15 -0.19
N ILE A 81 -20.28 0.24 0.97
CA ILE A 81 -20.90 1.27 1.82
C ILE A 81 -20.31 2.67 1.63
N MET A 82 -19.35 2.82 0.71
CA MET A 82 -18.72 4.10 0.39
C MET A 82 -18.24 4.16 -1.06
N LYS A 83 -17.92 5.38 -1.54
CA LYS A 83 -17.16 5.55 -2.78
C LYS A 83 -15.72 5.05 -2.59
N GLU A 84 -15.08 4.68 -3.69
CA GLU A 84 -13.66 4.32 -3.65
C GLU A 84 -12.81 5.54 -3.31
N ILE A 85 -11.80 5.31 -2.47
CA ILE A 85 -10.75 6.27 -2.17
C ILE A 85 -9.57 5.95 -3.06
N ASP A 86 -9.12 6.97 -3.80
CA ASP A 86 -7.92 6.91 -4.60
C ASP A 86 -6.68 7.16 -3.74
N LEU A 87 -5.89 6.11 -3.52
CA LEU A 87 -4.65 6.17 -2.75
C LEU A 87 -3.44 6.54 -3.61
N GLN A 88 -3.57 6.65 -4.94
CA GLN A 88 -2.43 6.99 -5.82
C GLN A 88 -1.84 8.34 -5.44
N LEU A 89 -2.67 9.36 -5.19
CA LEU A 89 -2.21 10.69 -4.82
C LEU A 89 -1.47 10.71 -3.48
N PHE A 90 -1.83 9.82 -2.55
CA PHE A 90 -1.11 9.66 -1.30
C PHE A 90 0.27 9.06 -1.55
N PHE A 91 0.34 7.91 -2.24
CA PHE A 91 1.61 7.22 -2.49
C PHE A 91 2.59 8.04 -3.35
N ARG A 92 2.09 8.81 -4.34
CA ARG A 92 2.94 9.69 -5.17
C ARG A 92 3.55 10.87 -4.40
N LYS A 93 3.04 11.17 -3.20
CA LYS A 93 3.55 12.25 -2.34
C LYS A 93 4.50 11.74 -1.25
N LEU A 94 4.73 10.43 -1.16
CA LEU A 94 5.72 9.90 -0.24
C LEU A 94 7.13 10.41 -0.61
N PRO A 95 8.03 10.62 0.38
CA PRO A 95 9.39 11.06 0.12
C PRO A 95 10.20 10.08 -0.75
N VAL A 96 9.94 8.78 -0.61
CA VAL A 96 10.59 7.70 -1.34
C VAL A 96 9.64 7.16 -2.41
N SER A 97 10.14 7.03 -3.64
CA SER A 97 9.38 6.44 -4.76
C SER A 97 9.01 4.99 -4.45
N LEU A 98 7.80 4.57 -4.82
CA LEU A 98 7.38 3.17 -4.68
C LEU A 98 8.23 2.21 -5.51
N ASP A 99 8.84 2.69 -6.60
CA ASP A 99 9.69 1.86 -7.45
C ASP A 99 11.04 1.55 -6.76
N GLU A 100 11.54 2.48 -5.96
CA GLU A 100 12.83 2.41 -5.26
C GLU A 100 12.70 1.90 -3.83
N ASN A 101 11.49 1.93 -3.27
CA ASN A 101 11.26 1.52 -1.89
C ASN A 101 11.51 0.02 -1.69
N THR A 102 12.55 -0.35 -0.94
CA THR A 102 12.90 -1.75 -0.65
C THR A 102 11.85 -2.45 0.22
N GLU A 103 11.16 -1.71 1.08
CA GLU A 103 10.20 -2.24 2.06
C GLU A 103 8.88 -1.46 2.02
N GLN A 104 7.79 -2.15 1.68
CA GLN A 104 6.48 -1.52 1.51
C GLN A 104 5.54 -1.92 2.64
N GLU A 105 5.70 -1.22 3.77
CA GLU A 105 4.77 -1.27 4.90
C GLU A 105 4.17 0.12 5.13
N PHE A 106 2.84 0.20 5.17
CA PHE A 106 2.13 1.47 5.25
C PHE A 106 1.01 1.40 6.28
N ASP A 107 1.18 2.12 7.39
CA ASP A 107 0.11 2.35 8.35
C ASP A 107 -0.69 3.59 7.93
N LEU A 108 -1.91 3.37 7.45
CA LEU A 108 -2.76 4.44 6.93
C LEU A 108 -3.92 4.74 7.87
N LEU A 109 -4.04 6.00 8.29
CA LEU A 109 -5.27 6.55 8.86
C LEU A 109 -6.07 7.25 7.76
N VAL A 110 -7.27 6.73 7.52
CA VAL A 110 -8.22 7.28 6.56
C VAL A 110 -9.39 7.91 7.29
N THR A 111 -9.48 9.23 7.27
CA THR A 111 -10.60 9.97 7.87
C THR A 111 -11.60 10.37 6.80
N ILE A 112 -12.85 9.92 6.96
CA ILE A 112 -13.95 10.19 6.02
C ILE A 112 -14.92 11.17 6.67
N GLY A 113 -14.96 12.42 6.18
CA GLY A 113 -15.92 13.44 6.59
C GLY A 113 -16.41 14.24 5.39
N GLN A 114 -16.46 15.57 5.49
CA GLN A 114 -16.72 16.45 4.34
C GLN A 114 -15.65 16.33 3.25
N LYS A 115 -14.43 15.92 3.65
CA LYS A 115 -13.31 15.59 2.77
C LYS A 115 -12.76 14.24 3.22
N ILE A 116 -12.10 13.55 2.29
CA ILE A 116 -11.31 12.36 2.60
C ILE A 116 -9.88 12.81 2.84
N VAL A 117 -9.33 12.44 3.99
CA VAL A 117 -7.93 12.69 4.34
C VAL A 117 -7.27 11.33 4.57
N VAL A 118 -6.16 11.10 3.89
CA VAL A 118 -5.32 9.90 4.05
C VAL A 118 -4.00 10.37 4.63
N THR A 119 -3.64 9.82 5.78
CA THR A 119 -2.43 10.16 6.51
C THR A 119 -1.65 8.88 6.82
N GLN A 120 -0.33 8.94 6.71
CA GLN A 120 0.51 7.88 7.27
C GLN A 120 0.53 8.06 8.78
N LEU A 121 0.13 7.04 9.53
CA LEU A 121 0.46 6.98 10.94
C LEU A 121 1.96 6.74 11.00
N ASN A 122 2.68 7.56 11.78
CA ASN A 122 4.09 7.34 11.99
C ASN A 122 4.24 5.98 12.68
N SER A 123 4.63 4.95 11.93
CA SER A 123 5.29 3.80 12.52
C SER A 123 6.60 4.33 13.10
N SER A 124 6.72 4.27 14.43
CA SER A 124 7.97 4.60 15.10
C SER A 124 9.06 3.68 14.55
N ASP A 125 10.20 4.30 14.21
CA ASP A 125 11.54 3.71 14.11
C ASP A 125 11.99 3.07 12.78
N TRP A 126 11.81 3.78 11.67
CA TRP A 126 12.96 3.94 10.77
C TRP A 126 13.91 4.98 11.38
N ALA A 127 14.83 4.51 12.22
CA ALA A 127 16.08 5.21 12.45
C ALA A 127 16.86 5.17 11.13
N GLU A 128 16.67 6.23 10.35
CA GLU A 128 17.52 6.62 9.26
C GLU A 128 19.00 6.47 9.68
N GLY A 129 19.66 5.45 9.12
CA GLY A 129 21.10 5.25 9.25
C GLY A 129 21.54 4.50 10.52
N GLY A 130 22.09 3.30 10.30
CA GLY A 130 23.00 2.69 11.27
C GLY A 130 24.09 3.70 11.67
N GLY A 131 24.05 4.14 12.92
CA GLY A 131 25.19 4.77 13.54
C GLY A 131 26.28 3.71 13.70
N LEU A 132 27.39 3.89 12.98
CA LEU A 132 28.64 3.21 13.32
C LEU A 132 29.04 3.65 14.73
N GLY A 133 29.11 2.69 15.64
CA GLY A 133 29.83 2.75 16.91
C GLY A 133 30.79 1.57 16.99
#